data_AF-A0A2N2YD40-F1
#
_entry.id   AF-A0A2N2YD40-F1
#
_cell.length_a   1.000
_cell.length_b   1.000
_cell.length_c   1.000
_cell.angle_alpha   90.00
_cell.angle_beta   90.00
_cell.angle_gamma   90.00
#
_symmetry.space_group_name_H-M   'P 1'
#
loop_
_entity.id
_entity.type
_entity.pdbx_description
1 polymer ?
#
loop_
_entity_poly.entity_id
_entity_poly.type
_entity_poly.pdbx_seq_one_letter_code
_entity_poly.pdbx_strand_id
1 'polypeptide(L)'
;MGRLKPLPATHRIHFQDQGQDCLWWEVDKNGKVINANLQARIWCGCKVPLYIIEAGQPGDQMDFWNALGEERVFKYPITKIETL
;
A
#
# COMPACT_ATOMS: atom_id res chain seq x y z
N MET A 1 -24.46 -1.82 13.41
CA MET A 1 -23.07 -2.05 12.97
C MET A 1 -22.44 -0.70 12.65
N GLY A 2 -21.48 -0.24 13.46
CA GLY A 2 -20.81 1.04 13.20
C GLY A 2 -19.93 0.93 11.96
N ARG A 3 -20.14 1.78 10.96
CA ARG A 3 -19.16 1.99 9.89
C ARG A 3 -17.89 2.54 10.56
N LEU A 4 -16.81 1.77 10.57
CA LEU A 4 -15.50 2.31 10.84
C LEU A 4 -15.25 3.41 9.80
N LYS A 5 -15.13 4.66 10.26
CA LYS A 5 -14.62 5.73 9.40
C LYS A 5 -13.22 5.30 8.96
N PRO A 6 -12.90 5.31 7.66
CA PRO A 6 -11.52 5.09 7.24
C PRO A 6 -10.64 6.09 8.01
N LEU A 7 -9.57 5.57 8.63
CA LEU A 7 -8.55 6.43 9.18
C LEU A 7 -8.02 7.32 8.04
N PRO A 8 -7.69 8.58 8.29
CA PRO A 8 -7.12 9.42 7.25
C PRO A 8 -5.88 8.74 6.67
N ALA A 9 -5.79 8.72 5.34
CA ALA A 9 -4.57 8.27 4.67
C ALA A 9 -3.42 9.14 5.15
N THR A 10 -2.31 8.49 5.48
CA THR A 10 -1.10 9.22 5.90
C THR A 10 -0.06 9.25 4.80
N HIS A 11 -0.04 8.21 3.97
CA HIS A 11 0.95 8.07 2.92
C HIS A 11 0.34 7.49 1.66
N ARG A 12 0.91 7.84 0.51
CA ARG A 12 0.67 7.18 -0.77
C ARG A 12 1.97 6.58 -1.29
N ILE A 13 1.98 5.28 -1.54
CA ILE A 13 3.10 4.55 -2.13
C ILE A 13 2.78 4.37 -3.61
N HIS A 14 3.69 4.84 -4.48
CA HIS A 14 3.59 4.72 -5.93
C HIS A 14 4.50 3.60 -6.43
N PHE A 15 4.06 2.89 -7.45
CA PHE A 15 4.78 1.79 -8.07
C PHE A 15 5.15 2.12 -9.52
N GLN A 16 6.21 1.51 -10.01
CA GLN A 16 6.64 1.63 -11.40
C GLN A 16 5.61 0.96 -12.30
N ASP A 17 5.13 1.67 -13.31
CA ASP A 17 4.26 1.10 -14.33
C ASP A 17 5.05 0.14 -15.24
N GLN A 18 4.66 -1.12 -15.20
CA GLN A 18 5.15 -2.20 -16.05
C GLN A 18 3.95 -2.95 -16.70
N GLY A 19 2.83 -2.25 -16.91
CA GLY A 19 1.62 -2.81 -17.51
C GLY A 19 0.65 -3.48 -16.53
N GLN A 20 0.82 -3.26 -15.22
CA GLN A 20 -0.09 -3.75 -14.19
C GLN A 20 -1.24 -2.79 -13.89
N ASP A 21 -2.32 -3.32 -13.32
CA ASP A 21 -3.51 -2.51 -12.99
C ASP A 21 -3.26 -1.56 -11.80
N CYS A 22 -2.46 -1.95 -10.81
CA CYS A 22 -2.29 -1.16 -9.60
C CYS A 22 -0.99 -0.36 -9.59
N LEU A 23 -1.11 0.97 -9.52
CA LEU A 23 -0.01 1.92 -9.62
C LEU A 23 0.26 2.68 -8.32
N TRP A 24 -0.69 2.68 -7.37
CA TRP A 24 -0.44 3.24 -6.05
C TRP A 24 -1.39 2.68 -4.98
N TRP A 25 -0.91 2.69 -3.74
CA TRP A 25 -1.68 2.39 -2.52
C TRP A 25 -1.69 3.59 -1.57
N GLU A 26 -2.83 3.87 -0.93
CA GLU A 26 -2.90 4.76 0.22
C GLU A 26 -2.89 3.96 1.51
N VAL A 27 -2.04 4.38 2.44
CA VAL A 27 -1.73 3.64 3.65
C VAL A 27 -1.96 4.52 4.89
N ASP A 28 -2.64 3.97 5.88
CA ASP A 28 -2.83 4.63 7.18
C ASP A 28 -1.58 4.52 8.07
N LYS A 29 -1.62 5.22 9.21
CA LYS A 29 -0.50 5.25 10.18
C LYS A 29 -0.08 3.89 10.75
N ASN A 30 -0.90 2.85 10.58
CA ASN A 30 -0.62 1.49 11.06
C ASN A 30 -0.14 0.58 9.93
N GLY A 31 0.16 1.13 8.75
CA GLY A 31 0.58 0.37 7.59
C GLY A 31 -0.56 -0.31 6.85
N LYS A 32 -1.83 -0.02 7.17
CA LYS A 32 -2.96 -0.65 6.49
C LYS A 32 -3.29 0.08 5.19
N VAL A 33 -3.41 -0.66 4.10
CA VAL A 33 -3.92 -0.15 2.82
C VAL A 33 -5.40 0.15 2.97
N ILE A 34 -5.78 1.41 2.77
CA ILE A 34 -7.17 1.88 2.90
C ILE A 34 -7.77 2.32 1.56
N ASN A 35 -6.93 2.48 0.52
CA ASN A 35 -7.36 2.77 -0.84
C ASN A 35 -6.29 2.36 -1.86
N ALA A 36 -6.68 2.21 -3.12
CA ALA A 36 -5.78 1.97 -4.24
C ALA A 36 -6.39 2.52 -5.53
N ASN A 37 -5.56 2.85 -6.52
CA ASN A 37 -6.02 3.44 -7.79
C ASN A 37 -7.01 2.53 -8.55
N LEU A 38 -6.76 1.23 -8.53
CA LEU A 38 -7.55 0.21 -9.18
C LEU A 38 -7.63 -1.03 -8.27
N GLN A 39 -8.67 -1.83 -8.48
CA GLN A 39 -8.92 -3.05 -7.70
C GLN A 39 -8.89 -2.83 -6.18
N ALA A 40 -9.39 -1.68 -5.69
CA ALA A 40 -9.35 -1.33 -4.26
C ALA A 40 -9.92 -2.43 -3.34
N ARG A 41 -10.91 -3.21 -3.80
CA ARG A 41 -11.46 -4.35 -3.03
C ARG A 41 -10.47 -5.50 -2.78
N ILE A 42 -9.44 -5.63 -3.62
CA ILE A 42 -8.40 -6.65 -3.48
C ILE A 42 -7.31 -6.15 -2.54
N TRP A 43 -6.89 -4.90 -2.69
CA TRP A 43 -5.75 -4.34 -1.97
C TRP A 43 -6.10 -3.77 -0.60
N CYS A 44 -7.29 -3.22 -0.41
CA CYS A 44 -7.70 -2.67 0.88
C CYS A 44 -7.74 -3.75 1.96
N GLY A 45 -7.14 -3.46 3.11
CA GLY A 45 -6.97 -4.42 4.19
C GLY A 45 -5.62 -5.12 4.21
N CYS A 46 -4.84 -5.03 3.13
CA CYS A 46 -3.44 -5.44 3.15
C CYS A 46 -2.65 -4.58 4.16
N LYS A 47 -1.53 -5.11 4.66
CA LYS A 47 -0.61 -4.42 5.55
C LYS A 47 0.77 -4.32 4.93
N VAL A 48 1.32 -3.12 4.93
CA VAL A 48 2.68 -2.78 4.53
C VAL A 48 3.53 -2.66 5.80
N PRO A 49 4.77 -3.19 5.82
CA PRO A 49 5.69 -2.95 6.93
C PRO A 49 5.95 -1.45 7.14
N LEU A 50 5.97 -1.00 8.40
CA LEU A 50 6.16 0.43 8.70
C LEU A 50 7.51 0.97 8.21
N TYR A 51 8.56 0.14 8.22
CA TYR A 51 9.88 0.55 7.72
C TYR A 51 9.87 0.91 6.22
N ILE A 52 8.97 0.31 5.41
CA ILE A 52 8.81 0.68 4.00
C ILE A 52 8.22 2.09 3.89
N ILE A 53 7.26 2.43 4.76
CA ILE A 53 6.63 3.75 4.76
C ILE A 53 7.61 4.82 5.22
N GLU A 54 8.45 4.50 6.21
CA GLU A 54 9.41 5.43 6.82
C GLU A 54 10.67 5.62 5.97
N ALA A 55 11.13 4.59 5.26
CA ALA A 55 12.44 4.58 4.64
C ALA A 55 12.50 3.99 3.22
N GLY A 56 11.38 3.51 2.66
CA GLY A 56 11.35 2.91 1.32
C GLY A 56 11.81 3.89 0.24
N GLN A 57 12.64 3.40 -0.68
CA GLN A 57 13.27 4.20 -1.73
C GLN A 57 12.77 3.81 -3.13
N PRO A 58 12.89 4.71 -4.12
CA PRO A 58 12.67 4.35 -5.51
C PRO A 58 13.56 3.17 -5.93
N GLY A 59 12.97 2.15 -6.55
CA GLY A 59 13.64 0.91 -6.95
C GLY A 59 13.42 -0.27 -6.01
N ASP A 60 13.01 -0.02 -4.75
CA ASP A 60 12.75 -1.08 -3.78
C ASP A 60 11.50 -1.88 -4.18
N GLN A 61 11.55 -3.20 -4.01
CA GLN A 61 10.34 -4.02 -3.88
C GLN A 61 9.94 -4.10 -2.41
N MET A 62 8.64 -4.30 -2.15
CA MET A 62 8.15 -4.38 -0.78
C MET A 62 7.45 -5.70 -0.49
N ASP A 63 7.68 -6.24 0.69
CA ASP A 63 6.83 -7.26 1.29
C ASP A 63 5.54 -6.62 1.79
N PHE A 64 4.46 -7.41 1.80
CA PHE A 64 3.19 -7.03 2.40
C PHE A 64 2.44 -8.27 2.88
N TRP A 65 1.52 -8.09 3.82
CA TRP A 65 0.55 -9.11 4.19
C TRP A 65 -0.77 -8.83 3.50
N ASN A 66 -1.33 -9.83 2.81
CA ASN A 66 -2.65 -9.70 2.21
C ASN A 66 -3.76 -9.69 3.30
N ALA A 67 -5.02 -9.50 2.89
CA ALA A 67 -6.15 -9.47 3.83
C ALA A 67 -6.36 -10.78 4.63
N LEU A 68 -5.75 -11.90 4.19
CA LEU A 68 -5.77 -13.19 4.89
C LEU A 68 -4.58 -13.37 5.85
N GLY A 69 -3.64 -12.41 5.90
CA GLY A 69 -2.44 -12.47 6.72
C GLY A 69 -1.29 -13.22 6.08
N GLU A 70 -1.36 -13.55 4.79
CA GLU A 70 -0.28 -14.21 4.06
C GLU A 70 0.76 -13.19 3.57
N GLU A 71 2.02 -13.46 3.82
CA GLU A 71 3.14 -12.66 3.32
C GLU A 71 3.34 -12.86 1.81
N ARG A 72 3.53 -11.75 1.10
CA ARG A 72 3.68 -11.67 -0.36
C ARG A 72 4.66 -10.54 -0.69
N VAL A 73 5.29 -10.64 -1.86
CA VAL A 73 6.13 -9.56 -2.41
C VAL A 73 5.34 -8.82 -3.48
N PHE A 74 5.25 -7.49 -3.37
CA PHE A 74 4.75 -6.65 -4.46
C PHE A 74 5.90 -6.44 -5.46
N LYS A 75 5.79 -7.08 -6.62
CA LYS A 75 6.90 -7.20 -7.59
C LYS A 75 7.27 -5.89 -8.30
N TYR A 76 6.38 -4.90 -8.27
CA TYR A 76 6.58 -3.63 -8.97
C TYR A 76 7.33 -2.67 -8.06
N PRO A 77 8.51 -2.17 -8.48
CA PRO A 77 9.33 -1.30 -7.65
C PRO A 77 8.58 -0.04 -7.21
N ILE A 78 8.87 0.43 -6.00
CA ILE A 78 8.45 1.73 -5.51
C ILE A 78 9.06 2.80 -6.43
N THR A 79 8.30 3.83 -6.75
CA THR A 79 8.79 5.02 -7.47
C THR A 79 8.79 6.26 -6.59
N LYS A 80 7.87 6.33 -5.63
CA LYS A 80 7.71 7.47 -4.73
C LYS A 80 6.86 7.09 -3.51
N ILE A 81 7.15 7.70 -2.37
CA ILE A 81 6.25 7.70 -1.20
C ILE A 81 5.95 9.16 -0.86
N GLU A 82 4.66 9.51 -0.74
CA GLU A 82 4.17 10.84 -0.41
C GLU A 82 3.45 10.84 0.93
N THR A 83 3.56 11.90 1.73
CA THR A 83 2.68 12.14 2.88
C THR A 83 1.43 12.90 2.42
N LEU A 84 0.24 12.49 2.89
CA LEU A 84 -1.06 13.06 2.51
C LEU A 84 -1.65 13.97 3.60
#